data_AF-A0A821DNK7-F1
#
_entry.id   AF-A0A821DNK7-F1
#
_cell.length_a   1.000
_cell.length_b   1.000
_cell.length_c   1.000
_cell.angle_alpha   90.00
_cell.angle_beta   90.00
_cell.angle_gamma   90.00
#
_symmetry.space_group_name_H-M   'P 1'
#
loop_
_entity.id
_entity.type
_entity.pdbx_description
1 polymer ?
#
loop_
_entity_poly.entity_id
_entity_poly.type
_entity_poly.pdbx_seq_one_letter_code
_entity_poly.pdbx_strand_id
1 'polypeptide(L)'
;MSTSNQKQYINREYYLCMGKYFQCPMNLLQRVYEKQVVLENIFTRGITVYGTVRVNNCSFHKKVFVKYTIDEWKNFSVINAYHSMYYSDGNTDSFQFKLTVPKDKLSILSSQNS
;
A
#
# COMPACT_ATOMS: atom_id res chain seq x y z
N MET A 1 32.57 -35.00 16.33
CA MET A 1 31.54 -35.00 15.27
C MET A 1 30.40 -34.10 15.73
N SER A 2 30.30 -32.95 15.05
CA SER A 2 29.11 -32.13 14.75
C SER A 2 27.75 -32.73 15.15
N THR A 3 26.76 -31.99 15.67
CA THR A 3 26.26 -30.67 15.22
C THR A 3 25.56 -29.90 16.34
N SER A 4 25.97 -28.66 16.54
CA SER A 4 25.24 -27.60 17.24
C SER A 4 24.09 -27.09 16.37
N ASN A 5 22.84 -27.30 16.81
CA ASN A 5 21.66 -26.67 16.21
C ASN A 5 21.49 -25.27 16.83
N GLN A 6 22.23 -24.29 16.32
CA GLN A 6 21.91 -22.88 16.54
C GLN A 6 20.65 -22.57 15.72
N LYS A 7 19.51 -22.41 16.41
CA LYS A 7 18.31 -21.79 15.83
C LYS A 7 18.70 -20.39 15.36
N GLN A 8 18.91 -20.25 14.06
CA GLN A 8 19.17 -18.97 13.44
C GLN A 8 17.88 -18.14 13.52
N TYR A 9 17.84 -17.24 14.49
CA TYR A 9 16.79 -16.26 14.63
C TYR A 9 16.86 -15.32 13.42
N ILE A 10 15.99 -15.54 12.44
CA ILE A 10 15.86 -14.65 11.29
C ILE A 10 15.22 -13.36 11.81
N ASN A 11 16.06 -12.33 11.99
CA ASN A 11 15.65 -10.95 12.20
C ASN A 11 14.83 -10.48 10.98
N ARG A 12 13.51 -10.66 11.03
CA ARG A 12 12.60 -9.99 10.09
C ARG A 12 12.41 -8.57 10.61
N GLU A 13 13.29 -7.68 10.20
CA GLU A 13 13.07 -6.25 10.34
C GLU A 13 11.85 -5.88 9.49
N TYR A 14 10.69 -5.85 10.14
CA TYR A 14 9.48 -5.27 9.57
C TYR A 14 9.67 -3.75 9.61
N TYR A 15 10.14 -3.17 8.50
CA TYR A 15 9.95 -1.75 8.29
C TYR A 15 8.45 -1.53 8.06
N LEU A 16 7.69 -1.42 9.15
CA LEU A 16 6.44 -0.66 9.12
C LEU A 16 6.89 0.75 8.74
N CYS A 17 6.50 1.23 7.55
CA CYS A 17 6.32 2.66 7.36
C CYS A 17 5.13 3.12 8.22
N MET A 18 5.25 2.97 9.55
CA MET A 18 4.44 3.62 10.56
C MET A 18 4.95 5.05 10.70
N GLY A 19 4.62 5.86 9.70
CA GLY A 19 4.31 7.25 9.98
C GLY A 19 3.01 7.27 10.78
N LYS A 20 3.11 6.98 12.09
CA LYS A 20 2.15 7.26 13.16
C LYS A 20 0.66 7.39 12.73
N TYR A 21 -0.12 6.34 12.96
CA TYR A 21 -1.59 6.39 13.07
C TYR A 21 -2.36 6.93 11.83
N PHE A 22 -2.48 6.12 10.77
CA PHE A 22 -3.75 6.09 10.02
C PHE A 22 -4.69 5.10 10.70
N GLN A 23 -5.03 5.39 11.96
CA GLN A 23 -6.25 4.87 12.57
C GLN A 23 -7.39 5.38 11.68
N CYS A 24 -8.41 4.54 11.37
CA CYS A 24 -9.57 4.92 10.53
C CYS A 24 -9.84 6.40 10.74
N PRO A 25 -9.56 7.29 9.76
CA PRO A 25 -9.54 8.70 10.03
C PRO A 25 -10.85 9.03 10.73
N MET A 26 -10.82 9.83 11.80
CA MET A 26 -12.00 10.09 12.64
C MET A 26 -13.21 10.57 11.81
N ASN A 27 -12.97 10.96 10.55
CA ASN A 27 -13.91 11.36 9.51
C ASN A 27 -13.72 10.59 8.18
N LEU A 28 -13.36 9.30 8.17
CA LEU A 28 -13.13 8.52 6.94
C LEU A 28 -14.33 8.57 6.01
N LEU A 29 -15.52 8.32 6.54
CA LEU A 29 -16.77 8.35 5.77
C LEU A 29 -17.02 9.75 5.19
N GLN A 30 -16.88 10.80 5.98
CA GLN A 30 -17.02 12.18 5.49
C GLN A 30 -16.04 12.47 4.35
N ARG A 31 -14.76 12.13 4.52
CA ARG A 31 -13.74 12.32 3.46
C ARG A 31 -14.06 11.52 2.21
N VAL A 32 -14.61 10.32 2.34
CA VAL A 32 -15.02 9.49 1.20
C VAL A 32 -16.23 10.08 0.50
N TYR A 33 -17.20 10.64 1.22
CA TYR A 33 -18.32 11.33 0.58
C TYR A 33 -17.87 12.62 -0.12
N GLU A 34 -16.92 13.37 0.46
CA GLU A 34 -16.37 14.59 -0.14
C GLU A 34 -15.47 14.32 -1.36
N LYS A 35 -14.61 13.29 -1.28
CA LYS A 35 -13.56 13.02 -2.28
C LYS A 35 -13.85 11.83 -3.20
N GLN A 36 -14.93 11.09 -2.94
CA GLN A 36 -15.33 9.84 -3.60
C GLN A 36 -14.36 8.67 -3.46
N VAL A 37 -13.06 8.93 -3.27
CA VAL A 37 -11.98 7.95 -3.15
C VAL A 37 -10.97 8.45 -2.11
N VAL A 38 -10.60 7.61 -1.15
CA VAL A 38 -9.63 7.94 -0.10
C VAL A 38 -8.71 6.75 0.16
N LEU A 39 -7.40 7.00 0.28
CA LEU A 39 -6.47 6.01 0.81
C LEU A 39 -6.72 5.87 2.32
N GLU A 40 -7.19 4.71 2.74
CA GLU A 40 -7.54 4.42 4.14
C GLU A 40 -6.30 4.08 4.95
N ASN A 41 -5.51 3.13 4.45
CA ASN A 41 -4.27 2.72 5.09
C ASN A 41 -3.26 2.19 4.07
N ILE A 42 -1.99 2.27 4.45
CA ILE A 42 -0.86 1.75 3.69
C ILE A 42 0.12 1.08 4.65
N PHE A 43 0.70 -0.05 4.23
CA PHE A 43 1.74 -0.73 4.99
C PHE A 43 2.74 -1.39 4.05
N THR A 44 3.94 -1.63 4.56
CA THR A 44 5.07 -2.15 3.81
C THR A 44 5.53 -3.49 4.38
N ARG A 45 5.96 -4.39 3.50
CA ARG A 45 6.61 -5.65 3.85
C ARG A 45 7.76 -5.88 2.87
N GLY A 46 8.97 -5.52 3.29
CA GLY A 46 10.15 -5.48 2.41
C GLY A 46 9.98 -4.45 1.30
N ILE A 47 10.24 -4.85 0.05
CA ILE A 47 10.07 -4.00 -1.15
C ILE A 47 8.62 -3.90 -1.66
N THR A 48 7.66 -4.41 -0.90
CA THR A 48 6.25 -4.44 -1.29
C THR A 48 5.43 -3.53 -0.42
N VAL A 49 4.64 -2.67 -1.05
CA VAL A 49 3.66 -1.78 -0.46
C VAL A 49 2.27 -2.37 -0.67
N TYR A 50 1.49 -2.39 0.39
CA TYR A 50 0.09 -2.79 0.40
C TYR A 50 -0.74 -1.59 0.85
N GLY A 51 -1.95 -1.44 0.33
CA GLY A 51 -2.85 -0.43 0.85
C GLY A 51 -4.31 -0.75 0.56
N THR A 52 -5.17 -0.10 1.33
CA THR A 52 -6.62 -0.14 1.17
C THR A 52 -7.12 1.24 0.79
N VAL A 53 -7.99 1.27 -0.22
CA VAL A 53 -8.65 2.45 -0.74
C VAL A 53 -10.13 2.31 -0.48
N ARG A 54 -10.71 3.31 0.19
CA ARG A 54 -12.13 3.44 0.43
C ARG A 54 -12.77 4.22 -0.70
N VAL A 55 -13.86 3.71 -1.25
CA VAL A 55 -14.56 4.32 -2.39
C VAL A 55 -16.04 4.49 -2.06
N ASN A 56 -16.62 5.62 -2.44
CA ASN A 56 -18.05 5.83 -2.33
C ASN A 56 -18.81 4.88 -3.28
N ASN A 57 -19.85 4.21 -2.79
CA ASN A 57 -20.60 3.25 -3.60
C ASN A 57 -21.63 3.93 -4.50
N CYS A 58 -21.16 4.71 -5.49
CA CYS A 58 -22.02 5.47 -6.40
C CYS A 58 -22.51 4.66 -7.63
N SER A 59 -21.95 3.48 -7.88
CA SER A 59 -22.28 2.63 -9.03
C SER A 59 -21.82 1.20 -8.80
N PHE A 60 -22.47 0.21 -9.42
CA PHE A 60 -22.04 -1.18 -9.34
C PHE A 60 -20.66 -1.43 -9.99
N HIS A 61 -20.35 -0.77 -11.10
CA HIS A 61 -19.09 -0.95 -11.82
C HIS A 61 -18.10 0.17 -11.50
N LYS A 62 -17.02 -0.18 -10.79
CA LYS A 62 -15.95 0.76 -10.42
C LYS A 62 -14.59 0.16 -10.73
N LYS A 63 -13.66 1.01 -11.18
CA LYS A 63 -12.24 0.66 -11.39
C LYS A 63 -11.39 1.65 -10.61
N VAL A 64 -10.50 1.13 -9.78
CA VAL A 64 -9.58 1.94 -8.97
C VAL A 64 -8.16 1.68 -9.45
N PHE A 65 -7.45 2.76 -9.72
CA PHE A 65 -6.07 2.74 -10.17
C PHE A 65 -5.19 3.45 -9.15
N VAL A 66 -4.03 2.88 -8.86
CA VAL A 66 -3.01 3.50 -8.03
C VAL A 66 -1.87 3.91 -8.93
N LYS A 67 -1.63 5.22 -9.00
CA LYS A 67 -0.50 5.81 -9.71
C LYS A 67 0.62 6.09 -8.72
N TYR A 68 1.82 5.60 -9.02
CA TYR A 68 3.00 5.79 -8.19
C TYR A 68 4.22 6.16 -9.03
N THR A 69 5.21 6.75 -8.38
CA THR A 69 6.51 7.15 -8.95
C THR A 69 7.60 6.77 -7.97
N ILE A 70 8.83 6.68 -8.46
CA ILE A 70 10.05 6.53 -7.67
C ILE A 70 11.11 7.59 -8.05
N ASP A 71 10.76 8.52 -8.93
CA ASP A 71 11.66 9.48 -9.57
C ASP A 71 11.02 10.88 -9.62
N GLU A 72 10.46 11.31 -8.48
CA GLU A 72 9.86 12.64 -8.31
C GLU A 72 8.80 12.98 -9.38
N TRP A 73 7.98 11.99 -9.75
CA TRP A 73 6.94 12.11 -10.78
C TRP A 73 7.44 12.36 -12.21
N LYS A 74 8.75 12.22 -12.48
CA LYS A 74 9.29 12.25 -13.86
C LYS A 74 8.74 11.10 -14.69
N ASN A 75 8.64 9.92 -14.10
CA ASN A 75 7.90 8.79 -14.64
C ASN A 75 6.88 8.30 -13.61
N PHE A 76 5.81 7.68 -14.11
CA PHE A 76 4.83 7.04 -13.25
C PHE A 76 4.44 5.67 -13.78
N SER A 77 4.00 4.83 -12.87
CA SER A 77 3.44 3.53 -13.17
C SER A 77 2.05 3.44 -12.54
N VAL A 78 1.16 2.71 -13.21
CA VAL A 78 -0.24 2.57 -12.79
C VAL A 78 -0.52 1.11 -12.56
N ILE A 79 -1.12 0.79 -11.41
CA ILE A 79 -1.58 -0.56 -11.08
C ILE A 79 -3.08 -0.55 -10.79
N ASN A 80 -3.73 -1.68 -11.05
CA ASN A 80 -5.12 -1.89 -10.68
C ASN A 80 -5.23 -2.27 -9.21
N ALA A 81 -6.19 -1.67 -8.51
CA ALA A 81 -6.64 -2.18 -7.22
C ALA A 81 -7.78 -3.19 -7.43
N TYR A 82 -7.86 -4.19 -6.57
CA TYR A 82 -8.87 -5.24 -6.58
C TYR A 82 -9.93 -4.97 -5.51
N HIS A 83 -11.19 -5.22 -5.84
CA HIS A 83 -12.28 -5.07 -4.88
C HIS A 83 -12.16 -6.11 -3.76
N SER A 84 -12.33 -5.68 -2.51
CA SER A 84 -12.26 -6.51 -1.32
C SER A 84 -13.64 -6.63 -0.69
N MET A 85 -14.22 -7.83 -0.76
CA MET A 85 -15.58 -8.13 -0.27
C MET A 85 -15.68 -8.18 1.26
N TYR A 86 -14.56 -8.19 1.97
CA TYR A 86 -14.52 -8.42 3.42
C TYR A 86 -14.79 -7.16 4.26
N TYR A 87 -14.86 -5.98 3.63
CA TYR A 87 -14.88 -4.70 4.34
C TYR A 87 -15.88 -3.69 3.74
N SER A 88 -17.00 -4.14 3.14
CA SER A 88 -18.03 -3.25 2.61
C SER A 88 -19.12 -2.98 3.66
N ASP A 89 -19.28 -1.72 4.07
CA ASP A 89 -20.32 -1.28 5.03
C ASP A 89 -21.61 -0.83 4.32
N GLY A 90 -21.90 -1.41 3.14
CA GLY A 90 -23.05 -1.06 2.28
C GLY A 90 -22.92 0.27 1.53
N ASN A 91 -22.46 1.33 2.19
CA ASN A 91 -22.38 2.67 1.62
C ASN A 91 -21.03 2.98 0.94
N THR A 92 -19.99 2.21 1.28
CA THR A 92 -18.65 2.37 0.70
C THR A 92 -18.05 1.01 0.36
N ASP A 93 -17.26 0.99 -0.70
CA ASP A 93 -16.52 -0.18 -1.16
C ASP A 93 -15.06 -0.11 -0.73
N SER A 94 -14.47 -1.29 -0.55
CA SER A 94 -13.06 -1.46 -0.22
C SER A 94 -12.31 -1.95 -1.44
N PHE A 95 -11.22 -1.30 -1.80
CA PHE A 95 -10.28 -1.77 -2.82
C PHE A 95 -8.91 -1.93 -2.20
N GLN A 96 -8.19 -2.98 -2.58
CA GLN A 96 -6.84 -3.25 -2.09
C GLN A 96 -5.86 -3.26 -3.26
N PHE A 97 -4.63 -2.85 -3.01
CA PHE A 97 -3.57 -2.90 -4.00
C PHE A 97 -2.29 -3.47 -3.41
N LYS A 98 -1.46 -4.03 -4.29
CA LYS A 98 -0.12 -4.51 -3.98
C LYS A 98 0.83 -3.94 -5.02
N LEU A 99 1.84 -3.25 -4.55
CA LEU A 99 2.89 -2.65 -5.35
C LEU A 99 4.23 -3.24 -4.91
N THR A 100 4.97 -3.87 -5.83
CA THR A 100 6.35 -4.29 -5.56
C THR A 100 7.31 -3.43 -6.37
N VAL A 101 8.24 -2.76 -5.70
CA VAL A 101 9.25 -1.94 -6.39
C VAL A 101 10.36 -2.86 -6.92
N PRO A 102 10.63 -2.91 -8.24
CA PRO A 102 11.70 -3.73 -8.79
C PRO A 102 13.07 -3.31 -8.24
N LYS A 103 13.94 -4.29 -7.93
CA LYS A 103 15.28 -4.02 -7.39
C LYS A 103 16.16 -3.21 -8.35
N ASP A 104 16.00 -3.43 -9.65
CA ASP A 104 16.76 -2.74 -10.71
C ASP A 104 16.50 -1.23 -10.73
N LYS A 105 15.36 -0.81 -10.16
CA LYS A 105 14.95 0.58 -10.06
C LYS A 105 15.42 1.23 -8.74
N LEU A 106 15.83 0.43 -7.75
CA LEU A 106 16.33 0.89 -6.45
C LEU A 106 17.83 1.26 -6.51
N SER A 107 18.61 0.58 -7.36
CA SER A 107 20.04 0.88 -7.54
C SER A 107 20.29 2.29 -8.08
N ILE A 108 19.40 2.78 -8.95
CA ILE A 108 19.50 4.13 -9.55
C ILE A 108 19.38 5.23 -8.48
N LEU A 109 18.58 5.01 -7.44
CA LEU A 109 18.42 5.95 -6.32
C LEU A 109 19.60 5.92 -5.35
N SER A 110 20.28 4.78 -5.20
CA SER A 110 21.52 4.71 -4.40
C SER A 110 22.72 5.38 -5.08
N SER A 111 22.73 5.46 -6.41
CA SER A 111 23.85 6.03 -7.19
C SER A 111 23.74 7.55 -7.43
N GLN A 112 22.62 8.19 -7.07
CA GLN A 112 22.41 9.64 -7.20
C GLN A 112 22.75 10.42 -5.92
N ASN A 113 23.26 9.74 -4.87
CA ASN A 113 23.63 10.34 -3.58
C ASN A 113 25.13 10.20 -3.25
N SER A 114 26.01 10.25 -4.24
CA SER A 114 27.46 10.39 -4.06
C SER A 114 27.98 11.63 -4.77
#